data_AF-A0A5C4IMY5-F1
#
_entry.id   AF-A0A5C4IMY5-F1
#
_cell.length_a   1.000
_cell.length_b   1.000
_cell.length_c   1.000
_cell.angle_alpha   90.00
_cell.angle_beta   90.00
_cell.angle_gamma   90.00
#
_symmetry.space_group_name_H-M   'P 1'
#
loop_
_entity.id
_entity.type
_entity.pdbx_description
1 polymer ?
#
loop_
_entity_poly.entity_id
_entity_poly.type
_entity_poly.pdbx_seq_one_letter_code
_entity_poly.pdbx_strand_id
1 'polypeptide(L)'
;MNTNAVLDKLSRSQNIYGALEVIAECTDLAVNLDSFRFYKDVNDSAKLRMLAQESKTVEDFVRLLKTTDSDLARAVDLVPQGNSSNKVRDGEVREENPGTGNRRSPSRYSSLGYFMDTCRGQSDVARHEALDELAIVMNKRTTNNVIVCAPPGVGKTHLVESYASSNKCQFEVFYLDLPRVIAGTKYRGELESKMVTILTASIDEEFAIFVDEIHTLALTKSAEGGVNLLDILKPYLLQPSFRMIGATTPDEVDHLLADNAFARRFTFMRLEELTDEQLCGIYAEFTNGSCLEAAFGSKFWDVKARLDAALPQKNYPDKLLDYLEYAESFVETLGIYKHEPEAAISITMDRYLKNRFT
;
A
#
# COMPACT_ATOMS: atom_id res chain seq x y z
N MET A 1 -20.99 36.67 -7.58
CA MET A 1 -21.54 36.10 -8.83
C MET A 1 -22.79 35.28 -8.51
N ASN A 2 -23.76 35.21 -9.44
CA ASN A 2 -24.99 34.44 -9.26
C ASN A 2 -24.66 32.93 -9.35
N THR A 3 -24.98 32.14 -8.33
CA THR A 3 -24.59 30.71 -8.19
C THR A 3 -24.96 29.86 -9.43
N ASN A 4 -26.07 30.19 -10.09
CA ASN A 4 -26.50 29.52 -11.33
C ASN A 4 -25.54 29.69 -12.52
N ALA A 5 -24.79 30.80 -12.59
CA ALA A 5 -23.81 31.02 -13.66
C ALA A 5 -22.52 30.20 -13.44
N VAL A 6 -22.14 29.98 -12.18
CA VAL A 6 -20.99 29.14 -11.81
C VAL A 6 -21.31 27.66 -12.09
N LEU A 7 -22.53 27.23 -11.78
CA LEU A 7 -23.01 25.88 -12.08
C LEU A 7 -23.06 25.56 -13.58
N ASP A 8 -23.49 26.51 -14.43
CA ASP A 8 -23.48 26.32 -15.88
C ASP A 8 -22.03 26.19 -16.43
N LYS A 9 -21.08 26.99 -15.92
CA LYS A 9 -19.66 26.87 -16.27
C LYS A 9 -19.04 25.54 -15.79
N LEU A 10 -19.31 25.12 -14.55
CA LEU A 10 -18.83 23.84 -14.00
C LEU A 10 -19.45 22.62 -14.71
N SER A 11 -20.69 22.73 -15.18
CA SER A 11 -21.34 21.65 -15.92
C SER A 11 -20.65 21.35 -17.26
N ARG A 12 -20.00 22.36 -17.85
CA ARG A 12 -19.27 22.30 -19.13
C ARG A 12 -17.81 21.90 -18.99
N SER A 13 -17.21 22.00 -17.80
CA SER A 13 -15.83 21.54 -17.57
C SER A 13 -15.78 20.02 -17.55
N GLN A 14 -14.93 19.43 -18.41
CA GLN A 14 -14.79 17.97 -18.58
C GLN A 14 -13.70 17.37 -17.66
N ASN A 15 -12.99 18.20 -16.90
CA ASN A 15 -11.79 17.85 -16.17
C ASN A 15 -11.56 18.82 -14.99
N ILE A 16 -10.89 18.32 -13.94
CA ILE A 16 -10.63 19.06 -12.68
C ILE A 16 -9.95 20.40 -12.93
N TYR A 17 -9.09 20.48 -13.94
CA TYR A 17 -8.40 21.71 -14.33
C TYR A 17 -9.38 22.83 -14.72
N GLY A 18 -10.41 22.51 -15.50
CA GLY A 18 -11.45 23.47 -15.88
C GLY A 18 -12.34 23.86 -14.71
N ALA A 19 -12.54 22.97 -13.74
CA ALA A 19 -13.27 23.28 -12.51
C ALA A 19 -12.48 24.25 -11.60
N LEU A 20 -11.17 24.03 -11.47
CA LEU A 20 -10.26 24.90 -10.69
C LEU A 20 -10.13 26.29 -11.31
N GLU A 21 -10.09 26.38 -12.63
CA GLU A 21 -10.05 27.66 -13.36
C GLU A 21 -11.33 28.48 -13.15
N VAL A 22 -12.50 27.83 -13.18
CA VAL A 22 -13.79 28.48 -12.88
C VAL A 22 -13.85 28.94 -11.42
N ILE A 23 -13.31 28.17 -10.48
CA ILE A 23 -13.24 28.55 -9.06
C ILE A 23 -12.31 29.75 -8.87
N ALA A 24 -11.14 29.78 -9.51
CA ALA A 24 -10.20 30.90 -9.46
C ALA A 24 -10.83 32.19 -10.02
N GLU A 25 -11.53 32.12 -11.17
CA GLU A 25 -12.28 33.25 -11.73
C GLU A 25 -13.39 33.78 -10.80
N CYS A 26 -14.04 32.89 -10.04
CA CYS A 26 -15.19 33.28 -9.22
C CYS A 26 -14.81 33.84 -7.85
N THR A 27 -13.58 33.59 -7.38
CA THR A 27 -13.13 33.90 -6.01
C THR A 27 -11.99 34.93 -5.96
N ASP A 28 -11.51 35.45 -7.10
CA ASP A 28 -10.33 36.33 -7.21
C ASP A 28 -9.09 35.76 -6.49
N LEU A 29 -8.99 34.43 -6.42
CA LEU A 29 -7.86 33.73 -5.80
C LEU A 29 -6.78 33.41 -6.83
N ALA A 30 -5.53 33.78 -6.51
CA ALA A 30 -4.36 33.36 -7.27
C ALA A 30 -4.05 31.88 -6.97
N VAL A 31 -4.63 30.97 -7.75
CA VAL A 31 -4.30 29.54 -7.71
C VAL A 31 -3.08 29.32 -8.61
N ASN A 32 -2.00 28.75 -8.07
CA ASN A 32 -0.82 28.41 -8.86
C ASN A 32 -1.09 27.12 -9.67
N LEU A 33 -1.61 27.31 -10.90
CA LEU A 33 -2.06 26.22 -11.77
C LEU A 33 -0.91 25.32 -12.27
N ASP A 34 0.34 25.81 -12.29
CA ASP A 34 1.49 25.06 -12.80
C ASP A 34 1.83 23.82 -11.95
N SER A 35 1.51 23.83 -10.65
CA SER A 35 1.67 22.68 -9.75
C SER A 35 0.74 21.50 -10.09
N PHE A 36 -0.27 21.72 -10.92
CA PHE A 36 -1.35 20.75 -11.19
C PHE A 36 -1.32 20.16 -12.60
N ARG A 37 -0.29 20.46 -13.42
CA ARG A 37 -0.13 19.89 -14.77
C ARG A 37 -0.07 18.36 -14.82
N PHE A 38 0.15 17.71 -13.67
CA PHE A 38 0.34 16.26 -13.54
C PHE A 38 -0.94 15.45 -13.29
N TYR A 39 -2.04 16.06 -12.86
CA TYR A 39 -3.30 15.35 -12.58
C TYR A 39 -4.26 15.46 -13.76
N LYS A 40 -4.02 14.67 -14.81
CA LYS A 40 -4.83 14.72 -16.03
C LYS A 40 -6.10 13.86 -16.00
N ASP A 41 -6.21 12.90 -15.08
CA ASP A 41 -7.34 11.97 -15.04
C ASP A 41 -7.86 11.77 -13.62
N VAL A 42 -8.86 12.57 -13.24
CA VAL A 42 -9.79 12.19 -12.16
C VAL A 42 -11.18 12.46 -12.70
N ASN A 43 -11.86 11.38 -13.09
CA ASN A 43 -13.13 11.41 -13.78
C ASN A 43 -14.33 11.41 -12.79
N ASP A 44 -14.21 12.11 -11.67
CA ASP A 44 -15.27 12.20 -10.64
C ASP A 44 -16.21 13.40 -10.87
N SER A 45 -16.54 13.63 -12.15
CA SER A 45 -17.46 14.70 -12.57
C SER A 45 -18.88 14.51 -12.01
N ALA A 46 -19.29 13.28 -11.67
CA ALA A 46 -20.58 13.00 -11.03
C ALA A 46 -20.62 13.40 -9.54
N LYS A 47 -19.53 13.17 -8.81
CA LYS A 47 -19.42 13.45 -7.36
C LYS A 47 -19.35 14.95 -7.08
N LEU A 48 -18.59 15.67 -7.91
CA LEU A 48 -18.53 17.14 -7.90
C LEU A 48 -19.88 17.78 -8.26
N ARG A 49 -20.63 17.20 -9.21
CA ARG A 49 -21.98 17.67 -9.57
C ARG A 49 -22.99 17.46 -8.42
N MET A 50 -22.89 16.37 -7.67
CA MET A 50 -23.75 16.11 -6.51
C MET A 50 -23.51 17.14 -5.40
N LEU A 51 -22.25 17.43 -5.07
CA LEU A 51 -21.86 18.42 -4.05
C LEU A 51 -22.24 19.86 -4.45
N ALA A 52 -22.20 20.16 -5.75
CA ALA A 52 -22.60 21.46 -6.29
C ALA A 52 -24.13 21.67 -6.27
N GLN A 53 -24.92 20.61 -6.33
CA GLN A 53 -26.39 20.68 -6.24
C GLN A 53 -26.89 20.88 -4.80
N GLU A 54 -26.14 20.42 -3.80
CA GLU A 54 -26.50 20.57 -2.38
C GLU A 54 -26.10 21.91 -1.76
N SER A 55 -25.18 22.66 -2.40
CA SER A 55 -24.64 23.91 -1.86
C SER A 55 -25.46 25.14 -2.30
N LYS A 56 -25.94 25.92 -1.32
CA LYS A 56 -26.69 27.17 -1.57
C LYS A 56 -25.79 28.40 -1.70
N THR A 57 -24.56 28.33 -1.18
CA THR A 57 -23.54 29.39 -1.28
C THR A 57 -22.16 28.82 -1.62
N VAL A 58 -21.28 29.64 -2.21
CA VAL A 58 -19.92 29.25 -2.62
C VAL A 58 -19.05 28.88 -1.39
N GLU A 59 -19.28 29.55 -0.26
CA GLU A 59 -18.58 29.27 1.00
C GLU A 59 -18.95 27.89 1.57
N ASP A 60 -20.21 27.49 1.46
CA ASP A 60 -20.67 26.16 1.88
C ASP A 60 -20.11 25.06 0.98
N PHE A 61 -19.97 25.33 -0.33
CA PHE A 61 -19.34 24.39 -1.28
C PHE A 61 -17.87 24.15 -0.94
N VAL A 62 -17.12 25.21 -0.64
CA VAL A 62 -15.71 25.11 -0.23
C VAL A 62 -15.59 24.37 1.11
N ARG A 63 -16.51 24.58 2.05
CA ARG A 63 -16.54 23.82 3.31
C ARG A 63 -16.81 22.34 3.08
N LEU A 64 -17.76 21.97 2.21
CA LEU A 64 -18.04 20.57 1.89
C LEU A 64 -16.82 19.89 1.26
N LEU A 65 -16.12 20.58 0.34
CA LEU A 65 -14.91 20.06 -0.29
C LEU A 65 -13.79 19.79 0.73
N LYS A 66 -13.63 20.64 1.74
CA LYS A 66 -12.67 20.41 2.84
C LYS A 66 -13.00 19.18 3.68
N THR A 67 -14.27 18.79 3.78
CA THR A 67 -14.69 17.66 4.62
C THR A 67 -14.64 16.31 3.91
N THR A 68 -14.64 16.29 2.57
CA THR A 68 -14.79 15.05 1.79
C THR A 68 -13.48 14.48 1.25
N ASP A 69 -12.42 15.27 1.12
CA ASP A 69 -11.11 14.80 0.65
C ASP A 69 -9.96 15.42 1.47
N SER A 70 -9.15 14.55 2.10
CA SER A 70 -8.01 14.95 2.93
C SER A 70 -6.91 15.67 2.13
N ASP A 71 -6.79 15.36 0.84
CA ASP A 71 -5.75 15.92 -0.02
C ASP A 71 -6.13 17.28 -0.61
N LEU A 72 -7.43 17.53 -0.83
CA LEU A 72 -7.96 18.85 -1.19
C LEU A 72 -8.01 19.80 0.01
N ALA A 73 -8.27 19.29 1.22
CA ALA A 73 -8.24 20.09 2.44
C ALA A 73 -6.88 20.78 2.66
N ARG A 74 -5.79 20.06 2.37
CA ARG A 74 -4.41 20.57 2.44
C ARG A 74 -4.14 21.70 1.44
N ALA A 75 -4.74 21.64 0.25
CA ALA A 75 -4.59 22.68 -0.77
C ALA A 75 -5.29 24.00 -0.40
N VAL A 76 -6.40 23.94 0.36
CA VAL A 76 -7.16 25.14 0.76
C VAL A 76 -6.59 25.81 2.01
N ASP A 77 -5.76 25.11 2.79
CA ASP A 77 -5.10 25.69 3.97
C ASP A 77 -3.95 26.67 3.61
N LEU A 78 -3.59 26.78 2.32
CA LEU A 78 -2.67 27.79 1.80
C LEU A 78 -3.33 29.16 1.53
N VAL A 79 -4.62 29.32 1.85
CA VAL A 79 -5.34 30.60 1.71
C VAL A 79 -5.27 31.40 3.02
N PRO A 80 -4.76 32.64 3.01
CA PRO A 80 -4.70 33.45 4.22
C PRO A 80 -6.11 33.80 4.70
N GLN A 81 -6.44 33.33 5.91
CA GLN A 81 -7.71 33.60 6.57
C GLN A 81 -7.75 35.08 7.02
N GLY A 82 -8.51 35.89 6.29
CA GLY A 82 -8.90 37.23 6.73
C GLY A 82 -9.86 37.14 7.91
N ASN A 83 -9.47 37.73 9.03
CA ASN A 83 -10.20 37.77 10.30
C ASN A 83 -11.70 38.13 10.16
N SER A 84 -12.55 37.39 10.88
CA SER A 84 -13.66 37.98 11.65
C SER A 84 -14.10 37.03 12.76
N SER A 85 -13.99 37.56 13.97
CA SER A 85 -14.42 37.02 15.25
C SER A 85 -15.93 36.75 15.32
N ASN A 86 -16.34 35.63 15.95
CA ASN A 86 -17.28 35.70 17.06
C ASN A 86 -17.30 34.42 17.94
N LYS A 87 -17.43 34.63 19.25
CA LYS A 87 -17.62 33.63 20.31
C LYS A 87 -19.06 33.10 20.28
N VAL A 88 -19.27 31.80 20.45
CA VAL A 88 -20.35 31.22 21.28
C VAL A 88 -19.88 29.88 21.88
N ARG A 89 -20.23 29.65 23.14
CA ARG A 89 -19.99 28.45 23.96
C ARG A 89 -21.14 27.44 23.82
N ASP A 90 -20.93 26.26 24.42
CA ASP A 90 -21.90 25.19 24.78
C ASP A 90 -22.16 24.19 23.64
N GLY A 91 -22.19 22.88 23.83
CA GLY A 91 -22.10 22.00 24.99
C GLY A 91 -21.98 20.55 24.49
N GLU A 92 -21.71 19.61 25.39
CA GLU A 92 -21.58 18.17 25.09
C GLU A 92 -22.81 17.58 24.38
N VAL A 93 -22.57 16.77 23.35
CA VAL A 93 -23.35 15.55 23.08
C VAL A 93 -22.39 14.45 22.64
N ARG A 94 -22.29 13.40 23.46
CA ARG A 94 -21.71 12.12 23.08
C ARG A 94 -22.68 11.43 22.12
N GLU A 95 -22.26 11.20 20.89
CA GLU A 95 -22.87 10.18 20.04
C GLU A 95 -22.05 8.90 20.12
N GLU A 96 -22.62 7.92 20.81
CA GLU A 96 -22.22 6.52 20.74
C GLU A 96 -22.53 5.99 19.34
N ASN A 97 -21.49 5.64 18.57
CA ASN A 97 -21.66 4.86 17.35
C ASN A 97 -21.71 3.37 17.69
N PRO A 98 -22.78 2.64 17.35
CA PRO A 98 -22.92 1.22 17.63
C PRO A 98 -22.22 0.42 16.53
N GLY A 99 -21.20 -0.36 16.88
CA GLY A 99 -20.55 -1.25 15.91
C GLY A 99 -19.12 -1.67 16.22
N THR A 100 -18.70 -1.69 17.49
CA THR A 100 -17.43 -2.35 17.84
C THR A 100 -17.65 -3.85 17.88
N GLY A 101 -17.56 -4.49 16.71
CA GLY A 101 -17.20 -5.89 16.63
C GLY A 101 -15.91 -6.10 17.41
N ASN A 102 -15.99 -7.03 18.36
CA ASN A 102 -14.96 -7.42 19.32
C ASN A 102 -13.56 -7.54 18.65
N ARG A 103 -12.69 -6.50 18.74
CA ARG A 103 -11.28 -6.62 18.31
C ARG A 103 -10.62 -7.67 19.19
N ARG A 104 -10.48 -8.88 18.65
CA ARG A 104 -9.96 -10.05 19.37
C ARG A 104 -8.51 -9.77 19.76
N SER A 105 -8.14 -10.08 21.00
CA SER A 105 -6.86 -9.67 21.56
C SER A 105 -5.68 -10.31 20.80
N PRO A 106 -4.70 -9.52 20.30
CA PRO A 106 -3.54 -10.00 19.52
C PRO A 106 -2.65 -11.06 20.20
N SER A 107 -2.89 -11.36 21.47
CA SER A 107 -1.97 -12.10 22.34
C SER A 107 -2.02 -13.62 22.21
N ARG A 108 -3.08 -14.21 21.63
CA ARG A 108 -3.24 -15.69 21.61
C ARG A 108 -2.30 -16.40 20.64
N TYR A 109 -1.96 -15.74 19.52
CA TYR A 109 -1.18 -16.34 18.42
C TYR A 109 0.17 -15.67 18.19
N SER A 110 0.57 -14.77 19.09
CA SER A 110 1.78 -13.95 18.97
C SER A 110 3.08 -14.76 18.93
N SER A 111 3.05 -16.03 19.34
CA SER A 111 4.16 -16.97 19.24
C SER A 111 4.35 -17.55 17.83
N LEU A 112 3.31 -17.51 17.00
CA LEU A 112 3.30 -18.06 15.64
C LEU A 112 3.42 -16.97 14.57
N GLY A 113 3.03 -15.74 14.91
CA GLY A 113 2.88 -14.68 13.94
C GLY A 113 2.27 -13.42 14.54
N TYR A 114 1.72 -12.57 13.68
CA TYR A 114 1.06 -11.33 14.08
C TYR A 114 -0.02 -10.95 13.06
N PHE A 115 -1.02 -10.18 13.50
CA PHE A 115 -1.97 -9.57 12.58
C PHE A 115 -1.32 -8.35 11.93
N MET A 116 -1.43 -8.25 10.61
CA MET A 116 -0.95 -7.10 9.86
C MET A 116 -1.77 -5.87 10.26
N ASP A 117 -1.09 -4.82 10.69
CA ASP A 117 -1.73 -3.59 11.15
C ASP A 117 -2.41 -2.87 9.99
N THR A 118 -3.71 -2.63 10.14
CA THR A 118 -4.54 -1.75 9.28
C THR A 118 -4.20 -0.26 9.45
N CYS A 119 -3.29 0.06 10.37
CA CYS A 119 -3.14 1.41 10.93
C CYS A 119 -2.32 2.38 10.06
N ARG A 120 -1.73 1.92 8.95
CA ARG A 120 -1.13 2.83 7.97
C ARG A 120 -2.02 2.82 6.74
N GLY A 121 -2.95 3.78 6.69
CA GLY A 121 -3.80 4.06 5.52
C GLY A 121 -3.02 4.50 4.27
N GLN A 122 -1.77 4.09 4.11
CA GLN A 122 -1.06 4.09 2.83
C GLN A 122 -1.56 2.87 2.06
N SER A 123 -2.68 3.03 1.33
CA SER A 123 -2.88 2.12 0.21
C SER A 123 -1.72 2.38 -0.75
N ASP A 124 -0.92 1.37 -1.08
CA ASP A 124 0.10 1.47 -2.12
C ASP A 124 -0.56 1.98 -3.42
N VAL A 125 -0.42 3.29 -3.65
CA VAL A 125 -1.03 4.01 -4.78
C VAL A 125 -0.44 3.51 -6.09
N ALA A 126 0.81 3.04 -6.05
CA ALA A 126 1.47 2.50 -7.23
C ALA A 126 0.86 1.16 -7.68
N ARG A 127 0.17 0.40 -6.81
CA ARG A 127 -0.30 -0.97 -7.09
C ARG A 127 -1.81 -1.18 -7.04
N HIS A 128 -2.58 -0.18 -7.47
CA HIS A 128 -4.05 -0.28 -7.43
C HIS A 128 -4.61 -1.50 -8.19
N GLU A 129 -4.10 -1.81 -9.39
CA GLU A 129 -4.58 -2.94 -10.20
C GLU A 129 -4.32 -4.29 -9.53
N ALA A 130 -3.11 -4.50 -8.99
CA ALA A 130 -2.76 -5.73 -8.28
C ALA A 130 -3.56 -5.87 -6.98
N LEU A 131 -3.80 -4.77 -6.26
CA LEU A 131 -4.66 -4.75 -5.07
C LEU A 131 -6.12 -5.11 -5.41
N ASP A 132 -6.63 -4.62 -6.54
CA ASP A 132 -7.97 -4.98 -7.03
C ASP A 132 -8.06 -6.45 -7.39
N GLU A 133 -7.08 -6.98 -8.13
CA GLU A 133 -7.06 -8.40 -8.46
C GLU A 133 -6.98 -9.27 -7.20
N LEU A 134 -6.19 -8.86 -6.21
CA LEU A 134 -6.04 -9.59 -4.95
C LEU A 134 -7.36 -9.59 -4.17
N ALA A 135 -8.00 -8.43 -4.07
CA ALA A 135 -9.31 -8.30 -3.44
C ALA A 135 -10.38 -9.15 -4.16
N ILE A 136 -10.40 -9.15 -5.50
CA ILE A 136 -11.34 -9.95 -6.29
C ILE A 136 -11.17 -11.44 -5.97
N VAL A 137 -9.93 -11.94 -5.92
CA VAL A 137 -9.66 -13.36 -5.61
C VAL A 137 -10.08 -13.69 -4.17
N MET A 138 -9.68 -12.88 -3.19
CA MET A 138 -9.95 -13.12 -1.77
C MET A 138 -11.44 -13.07 -1.42
N ASN A 139 -12.23 -12.31 -2.19
CA ASN A 139 -13.68 -12.21 -2.03
C ASN A 139 -14.48 -13.29 -2.78
N LYS A 140 -13.82 -14.23 -3.48
CA LYS A 140 -14.50 -15.39 -4.07
C LYS A 140 -15.09 -16.30 -2.98
N ARG A 141 -16.16 -17.02 -3.34
CA ARG A 141 -16.81 -17.98 -2.42
C ARG A 141 -16.13 -19.36 -2.37
N THR A 142 -15.35 -19.72 -3.38
CA THR A 142 -14.88 -21.12 -3.56
C THR A 142 -13.38 -21.25 -3.81
N THR A 143 -12.78 -20.37 -4.61
CA THR A 143 -11.33 -20.34 -4.89
C THR A 143 -10.73 -19.03 -4.39
N ASN A 144 -10.74 -18.89 -3.07
CA ASN A 144 -10.33 -17.70 -2.33
C ASN A 144 -8.90 -17.81 -1.76
N ASN A 145 -8.11 -18.80 -2.21
CA ASN A 145 -6.69 -18.87 -1.92
C ASN A 145 -5.89 -18.33 -3.11
N VAL A 146 -4.85 -17.57 -2.83
CA VAL A 146 -4.03 -16.89 -3.84
C VAL A 146 -2.56 -17.10 -3.57
N ILE A 147 -1.79 -17.28 -4.65
CA ILE A 147 -0.33 -17.26 -4.60
C ILE A 147 0.14 -16.10 -5.46
N VAL A 148 0.81 -15.14 -4.83
CA VAL A 148 1.48 -14.01 -5.48
C VAL A 148 2.89 -14.47 -5.89
N CYS A 149 3.11 -14.54 -7.19
CA CYS A 149 4.35 -14.96 -7.81
C CYS A 149 5.07 -13.74 -8.41
N ALA A 150 6.26 -13.43 -7.90
CA ALA A 150 7.11 -12.40 -8.46
C ALA A 150 8.58 -12.60 -8.07
N PRO A 151 9.53 -12.08 -8.85
CA PRO A 151 10.93 -12.03 -8.44
C PRO A 151 11.13 -11.36 -7.06
N PRO A 152 12.25 -11.66 -6.36
CA PRO A 152 12.59 -10.97 -5.12
C PRO A 152 12.80 -9.46 -5.38
N GLY A 153 12.47 -8.63 -4.39
CA GLY A 153 12.60 -7.17 -4.48
C GLY A 153 11.41 -6.45 -5.13
N VAL A 154 10.45 -7.19 -5.70
CA VAL A 154 9.19 -6.63 -6.22
C VAL A 154 8.19 -6.32 -5.09
N GLY A 155 8.50 -6.49 -3.81
CA GLY A 155 7.60 -6.06 -2.71
C GLY A 155 6.29 -6.86 -2.62
N LYS A 156 6.37 -8.20 -2.70
CA LYS A 156 5.21 -9.11 -2.52
C LYS A 156 4.56 -8.96 -1.14
N THR A 157 5.37 -8.87 -0.10
CA THR A 157 4.94 -8.66 1.30
C THR A 157 4.21 -7.32 1.43
N HIS A 158 4.77 -6.27 0.85
CA HIS A 158 4.18 -4.92 0.85
C HIS A 158 2.80 -4.86 0.16
N LEU A 159 2.60 -5.63 -0.92
CA LEU A 159 1.28 -5.75 -1.56
C LEU A 159 0.24 -6.29 -0.57
N VAL A 160 0.60 -7.29 0.23
CA VAL A 160 -0.32 -7.92 1.18
C VAL A 160 -0.58 -7.03 2.39
N GLU A 161 0.44 -6.32 2.89
CA GLU A 161 0.28 -5.30 3.92
C GLU A 161 -0.65 -4.17 3.48
N SER A 162 -0.47 -3.71 2.23
CA SER A 162 -1.32 -2.70 1.61
C SER A 162 -2.74 -3.19 1.41
N TYR A 163 -2.92 -4.47 1.03
CA TYR A 163 -4.23 -5.10 0.97
C TYR A 163 -4.88 -5.15 2.35
N ALA A 164 -4.16 -5.61 3.38
CA ALA A 164 -4.65 -5.69 4.74
C ALA A 164 -5.10 -4.32 5.29
N SER A 165 -4.41 -3.25 4.91
CA SER A 165 -4.74 -1.87 5.29
C SER A 165 -5.81 -1.21 4.41
N SER A 166 -6.16 -1.82 3.27
CA SER A 166 -7.13 -1.25 2.34
C SER A 166 -8.57 -1.50 2.78
N ASN A 167 -9.46 -0.58 2.44
CA ASN A 167 -10.92 -0.78 2.59
C ASN A 167 -11.48 -1.90 1.70
N LYS A 168 -10.66 -2.46 0.79
CA LYS A 168 -11.03 -3.60 -0.07
C LYS A 168 -10.92 -4.93 0.67
N CYS A 169 -10.17 -4.99 1.76
CA CYS A 169 -10.03 -6.18 2.58
C CYS A 169 -11.19 -6.29 3.57
N GLN A 170 -11.93 -7.40 3.48
CA GLN A 170 -13.06 -7.69 4.36
C GLN A 170 -12.68 -8.57 5.56
N PHE A 171 -11.40 -8.94 5.67
CA PHE A 171 -10.89 -9.92 6.65
C PHE A 171 -9.64 -9.38 7.32
N GLU A 172 -9.38 -9.78 8.57
CA GLU A 172 -8.06 -9.55 9.15
C GLU A 172 -7.04 -10.47 8.46
N VAL A 173 -5.79 -9.99 8.30
CA VAL A 173 -4.70 -10.79 7.70
C VAL A 173 -3.69 -11.12 8.78
N PHE A 174 -3.45 -12.41 9.00
CA PHE A 174 -2.48 -12.92 9.95
C PHE A 174 -1.21 -13.36 9.23
N TYR A 175 -0.09 -12.67 9.48
CA TYR A 175 1.23 -13.10 9.03
C TYR A 175 1.69 -14.31 9.85
N LEU A 176 1.88 -15.45 9.19
CA LEU A 176 2.40 -16.67 9.80
C LEU A 176 3.90 -16.81 9.51
N ASP A 177 4.71 -16.72 10.57
CA ASP A 177 6.17 -16.81 10.50
C ASP A 177 6.62 -18.29 10.62
N LEU A 178 6.75 -18.97 9.48
CA LEU A 178 7.14 -20.38 9.45
C LEU A 178 8.49 -20.65 10.13
N PRO A 179 9.57 -19.88 9.89
CA PRO A 179 10.82 -20.03 10.63
C PRO A 179 10.63 -19.99 12.16
N ARG A 180 9.81 -19.06 12.67
CA ARG A 180 9.54 -18.94 14.10
C ARG A 180 8.76 -20.12 14.65
N VAL A 181 7.77 -20.64 13.91
CA VAL A 181 7.04 -21.83 14.31
C VAL A 181 7.98 -23.04 14.38
N ILE A 182 8.87 -23.21 13.39
CA ILE A 182 9.83 -24.31 13.32
C ILE A 182 10.84 -24.22 14.49
N ALA A 183 11.47 -23.06 14.69
CA ALA A 183 12.48 -22.84 15.73
C ALA A 183 11.94 -23.07 17.15
N GLY A 184 10.65 -22.80 17.37
CA GLY A 184 9.99 -22.94 18.67
C GLY A 184 9.51 -24.36 18.99
N THR A 185 9.86 -25.39 18.21
CA THR A 185 9.39 -26.77 18.41
C THR A 185 10.54 -27.74 18.53
N LYS A 186 10.62 -28.46 19.67
CA LYS A 186 11.60 -29.55 19.86
C LYS A 186 11.08 -30.89 19.33
N TYR A 187 9.76 -31.02 19.21
CA TYR A 187 9.09 -32.26 18.86
C TYR A 187 8.14 -32.06 17.68
N ARG A 188 8.19 -33.02 16.76
CA ARG A 188 7.37 -33.08 15.54
C ARG A 188 5.88 -32.79 15.77
N GLY A 189 5.28 -33.45 16.77
CA GLY A 189 3.85 -33.31 17.05
C GLY A 189 3.46 -31.92 17.58
N GLU A 190 4.40 -31.19 18.16
CA GLU A 190 4.16 -29.81 18.63
C GLU A 190 4.01 -28.85 17.45
N LEU A 191 4.80 -29.03 16.38
CA LEU A 191 4.69 -28.28 15.13
C LEU A 191 3.34 -28.54 14.45
N GLU A 192 2.96 -29.82 14.33
CA GLU A 192 1.67 -30.20 13.75
C GLU A 192 0.50 -29.61 14.56
N SER A 193 0.55 -29.69 15.90
CA SER A 193 -0.47 -29.15 16.78
C SER A 193 -0.58 -27.62 16.69
N LYS A 194 0.55 -26.89 16.62
CA LYS A 194 0.57 -25.43 16.42
C LYS A 194 -0.05 -25.03 15.09
N MET A 195 0.27 -25.75 14.01
CA MET A 195 -0.33 -25.53 12.69
C MET A 195 -1.83 -25.79 12.70
N VAL A 196 -2.28 -26.93 13.23
CA VAL A 196 -3.71 -27.24 13.34
C VAL A 196 -4.44 -26.17 14.16
N THR A 197 -3.82 -25.66 15.22
CA THR A 197 -4.40 -24.61 16.07
C THR A 197 -4.64 -23.32 15.28
N ILE A 198 -3.64 -22.84 14.54
CA ILE A 198 -3.79 -21.58 13.78
C ILE A 198 -4.73 -21.75 12.57
N LEU A 199 -4.69 -22.89 11.90
CA LEU A 199 -5.59 -23.17 10.77
C LEU A 199 -7.05 -23.24 11.21
N THR A 200 -7.33 -23.95 12.31
CA THR A 200 -8.67 -24.00 12.89
C THR A 200 -9.12 -22.61 13.35
N ALA A 201 -8.25 -21.86 14.03
CA ALA A 201 -8.52 -20.49 14.43
C ALA A 201 -8.85 -19.59 13.23
N SER A 202 -8.15 -19.71 12.10
CA SER A 202 -8.44 -18.88 10.91
C SER A 202 -9.86 -19.05 10.40
N ILE A 203 -10.45 -20.23 10.57
CA ILE A 203 -11.82 -20.52 10.17
C ILE A 203 -12.82 -20.05 11.22
N ASP A 204 -12.58 -20.38 12.48
CA ASP A 204 -13.48 -20.02 13.60
C ASP A 204 -13.52 -18.51 13.85
N GLU A 205 -12.42 -17.83 13.54
CA GLU A 205 -12.22 -16.40 13.74
C GLU A 205 -12.33 -15.57 12.45
N GLU A 206 -12.52 -16.22 11.30
CA GLU A 206 -12.71 -15.62 9.97
C GLU A 206 -11.61 -14.64 9.53
N PHE A 207 -10.34 -15.01 9.72
CA PHE A 207 -9.18 -14.26 9.22
C PHE A 207 -8.45 -15.00 8.09
N ALA A 208 -7.77 -14.24 7.22
CA ALA A 208 -6.90 -14.78 6.19
C ALA A 208 -5.49 -15.02 6.74
N ILE A 209 -4.85 -16.12 6.32
CA ILE A 209 -3.46 -16.40 6.66
C ILE A 209 -2.56 -15.93 5.53
N PHE A 210 -1.53 -15.15 5.84
CA PHE A 210 -0.45 -14.84 4.92
C PHE A 210 0.81 -15.62 5.28
N VAL A 211 1.41 -16.25 4.28
CA VAL A 211 2.70 -16.94 4.38
C VAL A 211 3.63 -16.37 3.34
N ASP A 212 4.69 -15.72 3.79
CA ASP A 212 5.82 -15.41 2.93
C ASP A 212 6.65 -16.67 2.67
N GLU A 213 7.26 -16.76 1.49
CA GLU A 213 8.01 -17.93 1.04
C GLU A 213 7.22 -19.25 1.22
N ILE A 214 5.96 -19.28 0.73
CA ILE A 214 5.06 -20.44 0.90
C ILE A 214 5.64 -21.76 0.36
N HIS A 215 6.61 -21.70 -0.55
CA HIS A 215 7.35 -22.86 -1.04
C HIS A 215 8.10 -23.62 0.07
N THR A 216 8.46 -22.97 1.18
CA THR A 216 9.10 -23.61 2.35
C THR A 216 8.24 -24.75 2.93
N LEU A 217 6.90 -24.64 2.82
CA LEU A 217 5.97 -25.69 3.21
C LEU A 217 6.14 -26.95 2.36
N ALA A 218 6.49 -26.80 1.08
CA ALA A 218 6.78 -27.90 0.17
C ALA A 218 8.16 -28.51 0.40
N LEU A 219 9.16 -27.68 0.72
CA LEU A 219 10.56 -28.10 0.93
C LEU A 219 10.76 -28.91 2.22
N THR A 220 9.83 -28.84 3.18
CA THR A 220 9.92 -29.61 4.44
C THR A 220 9.85 -31.14 4.23
N LYS A 221 9.60 -31.60 2.99
CA LYS A 221 9.63 -33.02 2.59
C LYS A 221 11.01 -33.70 2.67
N SER A 222 12.12 -32.95 2.65
CA SER A 222 13.43 -33.51 2.27
C SER A 222 14.39 -33.85 3.41
N ALA A 223 14.07 -33.52 4.67
CA ALA A 223 14.85 -34.02 5.81
C ALA A 223 14.27 -35.37 6.26
N GLU A 224 15.10 -36.41 6.41
CA GLU A 224 14.67 -37.73 6.87
C GLU A 224 13.82 -37.62 8.15
N GLY A 225 12.50 -37.89 8.05
CA GLY A 225 11.55 -37.78 9.16
C GLY A 225 10.81 -36.43 9.29
N GLY A 226 11.01 -35.49 8.37
CA GLY A 226 10.35 -34.19 8.31
C GLY A 226 8.82 -34.28 8.16
N VAL A 227 8.10 -33.38 8.82
CA VAL A 227 6.64 -33.23 8.66
C VAL A 227 6.35 -32.63 7.29
N ASN A 228 5.50 -33.26 6.49
CA ASN A 228 4.98 -32.58 5.32
C ASN A 228 3.85 -31.63 5.72
N LEU A 229 4.17 -30.35 5.93
CA LEU A 229 3.20 -29.33 6.33
C LEU A 229 2.09 -29.12 5.28
N LEU A 230 2.37 -29.42 3.99
CA LEU A 230 1.35 -29.39 2.94
C LEU A 230 0.21 -30.38 3.20
N ASP A 231 0.50 -31.55 3.78
CA ASP A 231 -0.53 -32.55 4.03
C ASP A 231 -1.49 -32.11 5.15
N ILE A 232 -1.00 -31.29 6.08
CA ILE A 232 -1.82 -30.67 7.14
C ILE A 232 -2.76 -29.62 6.53
N LEU A 233 -2.31 -28.88 5.51
CA LEU A 233 -3.10 -27.81 4.87
C LEU A 233 -4.20 -28.29 3.95
N LYS A 234 -4.00 -29.43 3.27
CA LYS A 234 -4.97 -30.01 2.31
C LYS A 234 -6.43 -30.05 2.80
N PRO A 235 -6.76 -30.54 4.01
CA PRO A 235 -8.15 -30.55 4.47
C PRO A 235 -8.74 -29.14 4.62
N TYR A 236 -7.94 -28.16 5.03
CA TYR A 236 -8.40 -26.77 5.22
C TYR A 236 -8.61 -26.05 3.88
N LEU A 237 -7.76 -26.31 2.87
CA LEU A 237 -7.90 -25.75 1.52
C LEU A 237 -9.19 -26.19 0.79
N LEU A 238 -9.87 -27.23 1.28
CA LEU A 238 -11.17 -27.67 0.77
C LEU A 238 -12.34 -26.89 1.38
N GLN A 239 -12.11 -26.20 2.49
CA GLN A 239 -13.15 -25.48 3.21
C GLN A 239 -13.34 -24.08 2.62
N PRO A 240 -14.57 -23.69 2.24
CA PRO A 240 -14.83 -22.35 1.68
C PRO A 240 -14.53 -21.18 2.63
N SER A 241 -14.56 -21.44 3.94
CA SER A 241 -14.26 -20.44 4.97
C SER A 241 -12.77 -20.16 5.13
N PHE A 242 -11.91 -21.08 4.69
CA PHE A 242 -10.46 -20.92 4.78
C PHE A 242 -9.95 -19.98 3.68
N ARG A 243 -9.08 -19.05 4.05
CA ARG A 243 -8.48 -18.07 3.13
C ARG A 243 -6.98 -17.98 3.37
N MET A 244 -6.20 -18.09 2.31
CA MET A 244 -4.75 -18.04 2.39
C MET A 244 -4.15 -17.22 1.25
N ILE A 245 -3.18 -16.39 1.60
CA ILE A 245 -2.33 -15.64 0.68
C ILE A 245 -0.92 -16.20 0.84
N GLY A 246 -0.34 -16.70 -0.25
CA GLY A 246 1.05 -17.14 -0.31
C GLY A 246 1.88 -16.19 -1.16
N ALA A 247 3.13 -15.94 -0.78
CA ALA A 247 4.10 -15.27 -1.64
C ALA A 247 5.24 -16.24 -1.99
N THR A 248 5.68 -16.24 -3.26
CA THR A 248 6.81 -17.07 -3.72
C THR A 248 7.52 -16.46 -4.92
N THR A 249 8.74 -16.90 -5.22
CA THR A 249 9.41 -16.54 -6.48
C THR A 249 9.01 -17.49 -7.61
N PRO A 250 9.08 -17.08 -8.89
CA PRO A 250 8.77 -17.93 -10.03
C PRO A 250 9.56 -19.23 -10.06
N ASP A 251 10.83 -19.19 -9.63
CA ASP A 251 11.73 -20.35 -9.62
C ASP A 251 11.28 -21.42 -8.61
N GLU A 252 10.57 -21.01 -7.56
CA GLU A 252 10.11 -21.89 -6.48
C GLU A 252 8.68 -22.39 -6.68
N VAL A 253 7.93 -21.80 -7.63
CA VAL A 253 6.53 -22.18 -7.92
C VAL A 253 6.42 -23.65 -8.32
N ASP A 254 7.41 -24.18 -9.03
CA ASP A 254 7.40 -25.58 -9.50
C ASP A 254 7.34 -26.58 -8.34
N HIS A 255 7.96 -26.25 -7.20
CA HIS A 255 7.89 -27.09 -6.00
C HIS A 255 6.47 -27.14 -5.41
N LEU A 256 5.69 -26.08 -5.58
CA LEU A 256 4.28 -26.02 -5.17
C LEU A 256 3.37 -26.74 -6.18
N LEU A 257 3.65 -26.58 -7.48
CA LEU A 257 2.89 -27.21 -8.56
C LEU A 257 3.07 -28.72 -8.64
N ALA A 258 4.14 -29.27 -8.04
CA ALA A 258 4.36 -30.70 -7.92
C ALA A 258 3.19 -31.44 -7.24
N ASP A 259 2.42 -30.75 -6.37
CA ASP A 259 1.22 -31.31 -5.74
C ASP A 259 -0.07 -30.79 -6.42
N ASN A 260 -0.64 -31.64 -7.27
CA ASN A 260 -1.89 -31.35 -8.00
C ASN A 260 -3.08 -31.01 -7.10
N ALA A 261 -3.15 -31.53 -5.87
CA ALA A 261 -4.27 -31.25 -4.98
C ALA A 261 -4.18 -29.83 -4.41
N PHE A 262 -2.96 -29.37 -4.12
CA PHE A 262 -2.67 -28.03 -3.66
C PHE A 262 -2.89 -27.01 -4.78
N ALA A 263 -2.25 -27.20 -5.93
CA ALA A 263 -2.28 -26.26 -7.05
C ALA A 263 -3.70 -25.91 -7.55
N ARG A 264 -4.64 -26.87 -7.50
CA ARG A 264 -6.03 -26.68 -7.92
C ARG A 264 -6.85 -25.73 -7.02
N ARG A 265 -6.37 -25.41 -5.82
CA ARG A 265 -7.09 -24.59 -4.83
C ARG A 265 -6.58 -23.15 -4.76
N PHE A 266 -5.46 -22.87 -5.40
CA PHE A 266 -4.89 -21.53 -5.48
C PHE A 266 -5.13 -20.91 -6.84
N THR A 267 -5.43 -19.61 -6.83
CA THR A 267 -5.28 -18.75 -8.00
C THR A 267 -3.86 -18.22 -8.00
N PHE A 268 -3.14 -18.37 -9.11
CA PHE A 268 -1.81 -17.79 -9.26
C PHE A 268 -1.94 -16.38 -9.83
N MET A 269 -1.47 -15.41 -9.06
CA MET A 269 -1.36 -14.01 -9.45
C MET A 269 0.10 -13.73 -9.76
N ARG A 270 0.38 -13.21 -10.95
CA ARG A 270 1.73 -12.74 -11.29
C ARG A 270 1.81 -11.27 -10.95
N LEU A 271 2.78 -10.90 -10.11
CA LEU A 271 3.06 -9.51 -9.82
C LEU A 271 4.29 -9.10 -10.64
N GLU A 272 4.09 -8.10 -11.49
CA GLU A 272 5.15 -7.55 -12.33
C GLU A 272 5.95 -6.49 -11.56
N GLU A 273 7.14 -6.20 -12.08
CA GLU A 273 7.92 -5.06 -11.62
C GLU A 273 7.17 -3.75 -11.90
N LEU A 274 7.39 -2.74 -11.06
CA LEU A 274 6.70 -1.46 -11.20
C LEU A 274 7.09 -0.75 -12.50
N THR A 275 6.11 -0.10 -13.10
CA THR A 275 6.35 0.75 -14.28
C THR A 275 7.16 1.98 -13.91
N ASP A 276 7.80 2.60 -14.90
CA ASP A 276 8.57 3.83 -14.69
C ASP A 276 7.71 4.96 -14.08
N GLU A 277 6.43 5.03 -14.45
CA GLU A 277 5.47 6.00 -13.90
C GLU A 277 5.16 5.73 -12.43
N GLN A 278 4.92 4.46 -12.07
CA GLN A 278 4.70 4.03 -10.69
C GLN A 278 5.93 4.27 -9.82
N LEU A 279 7.13 3.98 -10.35
CA LEU A 279 8.39 4.23 -9.65
C LEU A 279 8.66 5.71 -9.45
N CYS A 280 8.31 6.54 -10.43
CA CYS A 280 8.39 7.99 -10.27
C CYS A 280 7.45 8.48 -9.16
N GLY A 281 6.26 7.90 -9.05
CA GLY A 281 5.32 8.16 -7.95
C GLY A 281 5.91 7.82 -6.58
N ILE A 282 6.47 6.62 -6.42
CA ILE A 282 7.13 6.19 -5.17
C ILE A 282 8.32 7.09 -4.84
N TYR A 283 9.13 7.43 -5.84
CA TYR A 283 10.25 8.34 -5.68
C TYR A 283 9.80 9.73 -5.21
N ALA A 284 8.71 10.25 -5.78
CA ALA A 284 8.12 11.51 -5.36
C ALA A 284 7.58 11.44 -3.93
N GLU A 285 6.87 10.36 -3.56
CA GLU A 285 6.36 10.17 -2.20
C GLU A 285 7.49 10.10 -1.16
N PHE A 286 8.56 9.35 -1.46
CA PHE A 286 9.72 9.22 -0.58
C PHE A 286 10.49 10.56 -0.43
N THR A 287 10.57 11.33 -1.51
CA THR A 287 11.29 12.61 -1.51
C THR A 287 10.46 13.76 -0.93
N ASN A 288 9.13 13.63 -0.89
CA ASN A 288 8.23 14.66 -0.37
C ASN A 288 8.36 14.77 1.16
N GLY A 289 8.80 15.94 1.66
CA GLY A 289 9.01 16.17 3.08
C GLY A 289 10.30 15.58 3.66
N SER A 290 11.15 14.92 2.86
CA SER A 290 12.49 14.51 3.27
C SER A 290 13.53 15.58 2.95
N CYS A 291 14.73 15.46 3.52
CA CYS A 291 15.84 16.36 3.19
C CYS A 291 16.31 16.26 1.72
N LEU A 292 15.73 15.33 0.95
CA LEU A 292 16.03 15.03 -0.44
C LEU A 292 15.11 15.78 -1.43
N GLU A 293 14.04 16.44 -0.96
CA GLU A 293 13.04 17.08 -1.83
C GLU A 293 13.67 18.07 -2.82
N ALA A 294 14.51 18.98 -2.32
CA ALA A 294 15.23 19.97 -3.13
C ALA A 294 16.27 19.34 -4.08
N ALA A 295 16.62 18.07 -3.84
CA ALA A 295 17.72 17.38 -4.51
C ALA A 295 17.33 16.41 -5.60
N PHE A 296 16.20 15.77 -5.45
CA PHE A 296 15.91 14.57 -6.21
C PHE A 296 14.83 14.78 -7.27
N GLY A 297 13.99 15.81 -7.19
CA GLY A 297 12.81 15.99 -8.06
C GLY A 297 13.06 15.91 -9.59
N SER A 298 14.24 16.31 -10.09
CA SER A 298 14.55 16.31 -11.53
C SER A 298 15.46 15.17 -12.01
N LYS A 299 16.07 14.37 -11.11
CA LYS A 299 17.14 13.40 -11.44
C LYS A 299 16.74 11.93 -11.36
N PHE A 300 15.44 11.63 -11.25
CA PHE A 300 14.94 10.26 -11.20
C PHE A 300 15.51 9.38 -12.33
N TRP A 301 15.49 9.88 -13.57
CA TRP A 301 15.97 9.14 -14.73
C TRP A 301 17.47 8.83 -14.69
N ASP A 302 18.29 9.77 -14.20
CA ASP A 302 19.73 9.58 -14.06
C ASP A 302 20.04 8.51 -12.99
N VAL A 303 19.34 8.59 -11.86
CA VAL A 303 19.44 7.62 -10.76
C VAL A 303 19.05 6.24 -11.26
N LYS A 304 17.89 6.13 -11.91
CA LYS A 304 17.37 4.88 -12.47
C LYS A 304 18.35 4.26 -13.46
N ALA A 305 18.85 5.03 -14.42
CA ALA A 305 19.79 4.54 -15.43
C ALA A 305 21.08 3.98 -14.80
N ARG A 306 21.61 4.66 -13.77
CA ARG A 306 22.79 4.19 -13.04
C ARG A 306 22.51 2.92 -12.23
N LEU A 307 21.36 2.84 -11.57
CA LEU A 307 20.95 1.66 -10.82
C LEU A 307 20.72 0.46 -11.75
N ASP A 308 20.08 0.64 -12.90
CA ASP A 308 19.86 -0.41 -13.88
C ASP A 308 21.19 -0.94 -14.46
N ALA A 309 22.14 -0.04 -14.74
CA ALA A 309 23.46 -0.41 -15.24
C ALA A 309 24.31 -1.13 -14.17
N ALA A 310 24.22 -0.72 -12.91
CA ALA A 310 25.06 -1.25 -11.84
C ALA A 310 24.47 -2.48 -11.15
N LEU A 311 23.14 -2.60 -11.09
CA LEU A 311 22.40 -3.63 -10.34
C LEU A 311 21.36 -4.34 -11.22
N PRO A 312 21.76 -5.00 -12.33
CA PRO A 312 20.83 -5.71 -13.22
C PRO A 312 20.15 -6.92 -12.55
N GLN A 313 20.75 -7.48 -11.49
CA GLN A 313 20.23 -8.64 -10.76
C GLN A 313 19.15 -8.28 -9.72
N LYS A 314 18.98 -6.99 -9.38
CA LYS A 314 17.96 -6.54 -8.44
C LYS A 314 16.75 -5.98 -9.20
N ASN A 315 15.59 -6.10 -8.58
CA ASN A 315 14.32 -5.57 -9.10
C ASN A 315 13.86 -4.35 -8.29
N TYR A 316 13.00 -3.55 -8.89
CA TYR A 316 12.27 -2.46 -8.28
C TYR A 316 11.00 -2.95 -7.56
N PRO A 317 10.55 -2.26 -6.48
CA PRO A 317 11.09 -1.01 -5.95
C PRO A 317 12.31 -1.16 -5.02
N ASP A 318 12.67 -2.37 -4.60
CA ASP A 318 13.71 -2.61 -3.59
C ASP A 318 15.02 -1.85 -3.85
N LYS A 319 15.59 -1.98 -5.05
CA LYS A 319 16.88 -1.34 -5.36
C LYS A 319 16.82 0.19 -5.38
N LEU A 320 15.66 0.77 -5.65
CA LEU A 320 15.47 2.22 -5.60
C LEU A 320 15.36 2.69 -4.15
N LEU A 321 14.50 2.06 -3.35
CA LEU A 321 14.29 2.39 -1.95
C LEU A 321 15.58 2.27 -1.15
N ASP A 322 16.31 1.17 -1.34
CA ASP A 322 17.61 0.91 -0.71
C ASP A 322 18.65 2.01 -1.03
N TYR A 323 18.65 2.54 -2.26
CA TYR A 323 19.50 3.68 -2.61
C TYR A 323 19.01 5.00 -1.98
N LEU A 324 17.70 5.25 -2.00
CA LEU A 324 17.12 6.47 -1.44
C LEU A 324 17.33 6.56 0.07
N GLU A 325 17.10 5.47 0.81
CA GLU A 325 17.37 5.37 2.24
C GLU A 325 18.86 5.60 2.54
N TYR A 326 19.75 5.03 1.74
CA TYR A 326 21.19 5.28 1.86
C TYR A 326 21.52 6.76 1.64
N ALA A 327 20.95 7.38 0.61
CA ALA A 327 21.19 8.77 0.28
C ALA A 327 20.66 9.72 1.37
N GLU A 328 19.48 9.45 1.92
CA GLU A 328 18.89 10.18 3.04
C GLU A 328 19.78 10.08 4.28
N SER A 329 20.10 8.85 4.71
CA SER A 329 20.96 8.60 5.87
C SER A 329 22.33 9.27 5.73
N PHE A 330 22.89 9.30 4.52
CA PHE A 330 24.14 9.98 4.23
C PHE A 330 24.05 11.51 4.43
N VAL A 331 23.01 12.14 3.89
CA VAL A 331 22.80 13.59 3.98
C VAL A 331 22.51 14.00 5.43
N GLU A 332 21.69 13.22 6.14
CA GLU A 332 21.38 13.47 7.54
C GLU A 332 22.61 13.35 8.45
N THR A 333 23.38 12.26 8.28
CA THR A 333 24.54 11.97 9.14
C THR A 333 25.67 12.97 8.95
N LEU A 334 25.99 13.30 7.69
CA LEU A 334 27.10 14.20 7.41
C LEU A 334 26.71 15.67 7.55
N GLY A 335 25.43 16.01 7.38
CA GLY A 335 24.95 17.39 7.43
C GLY A 335 25.51 18.30 6.33
N ILE A 336 26.28 17.73 5.39
CA ILE A 336 26.87 18.41 4.23
C ILE A 336 25.94 18.19 3.03
N TYR A 337 25.93 19.14 2.09
CA TYR A 337 25.12 19.10 0.85
C TYR A 337 23.61 19.31 1.00
N LYS A 338 23.11 19.71 2.18
CA LYS A 338 21.70 20.16 2.35
C LYS A 338 21.31 21.30 1.40
N HIS A 339 22.29 22.08 0.95
CA HIS A 339 22.11 23.20 0.02
C HIS A 339 22.70 22.95 -1.36
N GLU A 340 23.33 21.78 -1.60
CA GLU A 340 23.92 21.37 -2.88
C GLU A 340 23.37 20.02 -3.33
N PRO A 341 22.09 20.01 -3.72
CA PRO A 341 21.35 18.82 -4.07
C PRO A 341 22.02 17.90 -5.10
N GLU A 342 22.60 18.51 -6.13
CA GLU A 342 23.11 17.79 -7.28
C GLU A 342 24.42 17.05 -7.01
N ALA A 343 25.29 17.64 -6.20
CA ALA A 343 26.54 17.03 -5.78
C ALA A 343 26.29 15.86 -4.83
N ALA A 344 25.27 15.98 -3.97
CA ALA A 344 24.86 14.92 -3.06
C ALA A 344 24.55 13.63 -3.82
N ILE A 345 23.72 13.68 -4.87
CA ILE A 345 23.32 12.50 -5.66
C ILE A 345 24.51 11.77 -6.27
N SER A 346 25.42 12.50 -6.93
CA SER A 346 26.55 11.85 -7.60
C SER A 346 27.49 11.22 -6.57
N ILE A 347 27.77 11.91 -5.46
CA ILE A 347 28.66 11.42 -4.41
C ILE A 347 28.03 10.22 -3.69
N THR A 348 26.74 10.28 -3.36
CA THR A 348 26.03 9.18 -2.70
C THR A 348 25.96 7.98 -3.62
N MET A 349 25.67 8.16 -4.91
CA MET A 349 25.63 7.07 -5.88
C MET A 349 27.01 6.41 -6.01
N ASP A 350 28.08 7.19 -6.19
CA ASP A 350 29.43 6.62 -6.31
C ASP A 350 29.86 5.86 -5.05
N ARG A 351 29.48 6.34 -3.86
CA ARG A 351 29.76 5.66 -2.59
C ARG A 351 28.88 4.41 -2.38
N TYR A 352 27.60 4.50 -2.69
CA TYR A 352 26.64 3.41 -2.60
C TYR A 352 27.12 2.23 -3.46
N LEU A 353 27.52 2.51 -4.70
CA LEU A 353 28.05 1.50 -5.60
C LEU A 353 29.40 0.96 -5.12
N LYS A 354 30.35 1.81 -4.67
CA LYS A 354 31.64 1.33 -4.16
C LYS A 354 31.51 0.37 -2.97
N ASN A 355 30.63 0.68 -2.02
CA ASN A 355 30.49 -0.12 -0.79
C ASN A 355 29.74 -1.45 -0.98
N ARG A 356 29.04 -1.64 -2.11
CA ARG A 356 28.29 -2.87 -2.43
C ARG A 356 29.05 -3.83 -3.35
N PHE A 357 30.19 -3.42 -3.91
CA PHE A 357 30.94 -4.16 -4.94
C PHE A 357 32.44 -4.38 -4.63
N THR A 358 32.86 -4.14 -3.38
CA THR A 358 34.13 -4.66 -2.82
C THR A 358 33.82 -5.61 -1.69
#